data_AF-R5GNL6-F1
#
_entry.id   AF-R5GNL6-F1
#
_cell.length_a   1.000
_cell.length_b   1.000
_cell.length_c   1.000
_cell.angle_alpha   90.00
_cell.angle_beta   90.00
_cell.angle_gamma   90.00
#
_symmetry.space_group_name_H-M   'P 1'
#
loop_
_entity.id
_entity.type
_entity.pdbx_description
1 polymer ?
#
loop_
_entity_poly.entity_id
_entity_poly.type
_entity_poly.pdbx_seq_one_letter_code
_entity_poly.pdbx_strand_id
1 'polypeptide(L)'
;MKLKISALSVLTALAMMLTGCVSATPGESAPDSSSAADTSAADSSTPGESAAGAAESSAADTDTTSEDDMTLSEKTFAANEENVKLIGRTGEYDGIRWLGLSASGVEFTFTGTSASFTLVGDSMYSNPEKTPRFAVYINGERTIDDIVDAPEKTVEVFKADEAAETTVKFLKISEAQESTMGIKSINVTSVGGLTPTAEKALRIEFIGDSITCGYGVDDPDRDHHFKTTTEDATKAYAFKTAMALDADYSLVSYSGNGIVSGYTDNGEKQTSQLVPDVYDKVGKSWGNWNEFNIQDLDWDFSKFQPQYVVINLGTNDASYTGSDKERVIEYADGYTEFLKVVREKNPDAHIVCALGVMGASLYKNGVERAVKQYTEQTGDTNVSTLLMTQQDGNTNGWAADWHPTEASQDIAAAEMTEYLKSLING
;
A
#
# COMPACT_ATOMS: atom_id res chain seq x y z
N MET A 1 -46.94 42.57 17.99
CA MET A 1 -46.26 42.29 16.71
C MET A 1 -44.86 42.91 16.80
N LYS A 2 -43.84 42.09 17.10
CA LYS A 2 -42.43 42.53 17.28
C LYS A 2 -41.65 42.02 16.08
N LEU A 3 -40.89 42.89 15.40
CA LEU A 3 -39.84 42.49 14.47
C LEU A 3 -38.52 43.13 14.86
N LYS A 4 -37.45 42.35 14.71
CA LYS A 4 -36.08 42.53 15.15
C LYS A 4 -35.17 42.23 13.95
N ILE A 5 -34.08 43.01 13.82
CA ILE A 5 -32.72 42.61 13.37
C ILE A 5 -32.57 42.37 11.83
N SER A 6 -31.48 42.67 11.13
CA SER A 6 -30.04 42.81 11.44
C SER A 6 -29.32 43.90 10.63
N ALA A 7 -28.15 44.29 11.13
CA ALA A 7 -27.16 45.16 10.50
C ALA A 7 -25.93 44.37 10.01
N LEU A 8 -25.15 45.06 9.19
CA LEU A 8 -24.17 44.65 8.19
C LEU A 8 -22.72 44.63 8.71
N SER A 9 -21.89 43.77 8.08
CA SER A 9 -20.44 43.90 7.75
C SER A 9 -19.37 44.06 8.85
N VAL A 10 -18.21 43.39 8.68
CA VAL A 10 -16.91 44.01 8.34
C VAL A 10 -15.84 42.94 8.02
N LEU A 11 -15.03 43.32 7.04
CA LEU A 11 -13.90 42.71 6.32
C LEU A 11 -12.56 42.97 7.05
N THR A 12 -11.57 42.06 7.05
CA THR A 12 -10.13 42.43 6.87
C THR A 12 -9.25 41.23 6.51
N ALA A 13 -8.29 41.49 5.61
CA ALA A 13 -7.32 40.58 4.99
C ALA A 13 -5.94 40.62 5.67
N LEU A 14 -5.04 39.66 5.38
CA LEU A 14 -3.67 39.97 4.94
C LEU A 14 -2.94 38.74 4.33
N ALA A 15 -2.37 38.94 3.14
CA ALA A 15 -1.37 38.10 2.49
C ALA A 15 -0.05 38.88 2.38
N MET A 16 1.10 38.20 2.41
CA MET A 16 2.37 38.63 1.78
C MET A 16 3.45 37.56 1.95
N MET A 17 4.00 37.04 0.84
CA MET A 17 5.43 37.13 0.48
C MET A 17 5.60 36.72 -1.00
N LEU A 18 6.37 37.52 -1.73
CA LEU A 18 6.58 37.51 -3.17
C LEU A 18 8.01 37.04 -3.52
N THR A 19 8.08 36.26 -4.60
CA THR A 19 9.06 36.28 -5.72
C THR A 19 10.54 35.99 -5.51
N GLY A 20 11.00 35.01 -6.31
CA GLY A 20 12.32 34.97 -6.95
C GLY A 20 12.26 34.13 -8.23
N CYS A 21 12.12 34.77 -9.40
CA CYS A 21 12.29 34.15 -10.72
C CYS A 21 13.78 34.09 -11.08
N VAL A 22 14.26 32.96 -11.60
CA VAL A 22 15.34 32.90 -12.59
C VAL A 22 15.00 31.82 -13.62
N SER A 23 14.88 32.26 -14.86
CA SER A 23 14.77 31.48 -16.09
C SER A 23 16.12 30.92 -16.52
N ALA A 24 16.19 29.65 -16.93
CA ALA A 24 17.26 29.14 -17.77
C ALA A 24 16.68 28.22 -18.85
N THR A 25 16.81 28.66 -20.11
CA THR A 25 16.73 27.81 -21.31
C THR A 25 17.99 26.95 -21.41
N PRO A 26 17.92 25.81 -22.13
CA PRO A 26 18.70 25.77 -23.37
C PRO A 26 17.94 25.12 -24.53
N GLY A 27 17.99 25.78 -25.68
CA GLY A 27 17.67 25.20 -26.99
C GLY A 27 18.93 25.07 -27.83
N GLU A 28 18.88 24.09 -28.73
CA GLU A 28 19.74 23.84 -29.90
C GLU A 28 21.17 23.32 -29.67
N SER A 29 21.38 22.04 -30.01
CA SER A 29 22.03 21.68 -31.29
C SER A 29 22.20 20.16 -31.44
N ALA A 30 21.56 19.61 -32.46
CA ALA A 30 22.15 18.55 -33.29
C ALA A 30 22.59 19.25 -34.59
N PRO A 31 23.62 18.76 -35.32
CA PRO A 31 23.33 17.68 -36.25
C PRO A 31 24.50 16.70 -36.54
N ASP A 32 24.09 15.65 -37.24
CA ASP A 32 24.80 14.99 -38.35
C ASP A 32 25.86 13.89 -38.12
N SER A 33 25.40 12.68 -38.43
CA SER A 33 25.75 11.96 -39.67
C SER A 33 26.68 10.74 -39.60
N SER A 34 26.14 9.66 -40.16
CA SER A 34 26.80 8.65 -41.00
C SER A 34 27.83 7.71 -40.35
N SER A 35 27.52 6.41 -40.37
CA SER A 35 27.96 5.55 -41.48
C SER A 35 27.33 4.16 -41.33
N ALA A 36 27.05 3.58 -42.48
CA ALA A 36 26.39 2.30 -42.66
C ALA A 36 27.42 1.17 -42.79
N ALA A 37 26.91 -0.05 -42.62
CA ALA A 37 27.39 -1.29 -43.22
C ALA A 37 28.70 -1.85 -42.60
N ASP A 38 28.95 -3.14 -42.52
CA ASP A 38 28.35 -4.29 -43.19
C ASP A 38 28.91 -5.57 -42.54
N THR A 39 28.35 -6.70 -42.96
CA THR A 39 28.95 -8.03 -43.07
C THR A 39 28.94 -9.01 -41.89
N SER A 40 28.00 -9.94 -42.06
CA SER A 40 28.26 -11.35 -42.42
C SER A 40 28.32 -12.39 -41.32
N ALA A 41 27.32 -13.27 -41.43
CA ALA A 41 27.23 -14.62 -40.93
C ALA A 41 28.27 -15.58 -41.57
N ALA A 42 28.57 -16.64 -40.82
CA ALA A 42 28.73 -18.06 -41.24
C ALA A 42 29.48 -18.76 -40.09
N ASP A 43 28.88 -19.68 -39.33
CA ASP A 43 28.49 -21.06 -39.67
C ASP A 43 29.68 -22.03 -39.80
N SER A 44 29.71 -23.02 -38.89
CA SER A 44 30.18 -24.41 -39.03
C SER A 44 30.46 -24.96 -37.61
N SER A 45 29.68 -25.88 -37.01
CA SER A 45 29.61 -27.33 -37.29
C SER A 45 30.97 -28.03 -37.04
N THR A 46 31.19 -29.15 -36.35
CA THR A 46 30.37 -30.20 -35.69
C THR A 46 31.33 -31.00 -34.73
N PRO A 47 31.03 -32.23 -34.21
CA PRO A 47 31.13 -32.56 -32.77
C PRO A 47 32.31 -33.48 -32.38
N GLY A 48 32.51 -33.68 -31.08
CA GLY A 48 33.43 -34.69 -30.53
C GLY A 48 32.82 -35.44 -29.34
N GLU A 49 32.72 -36.76 -29.45
CA GLU A 49 32.20 -37.71 -28.46
C GLU A 49 33.16 -37.98 -27.28
N SER A 50 32.52 -38.25 -26.13
CA SER A 50 32.89 -39.20 -25.06
C SER A 50 34.18 -39.00 -24.25
N ALA A 51 34.01 -38.87 -22.94
CA ALA A 51 34.66 -39.74 -21.97
C ALA A 51 33.96 -39.64 -20.60
N ALA A 52 33.65 -40.80 -20.02
CA ALA A 52 33.15 -40.95 -18.67
C ALA A 52 34.22 -40.59 -17.64
N GLY A 53 33.81 -39.89 -16.58
CA GLY A 53 34.60 -39.64 -15.38
C GLY A 53 33.67 -39.56 -14.17
N ALA A 54 33.82 -40.50 -13.26
CA ALA A 54 33.10 -40.56 -12.00
C ALA A 54 33.49 -39.40 -11.07
N ALA A 55 32.52 -38.82 -10.38
CA ALA A 55 32.70 -38.01 -9.17
C ALA A 55 31.45 -38.25 -8.31
N GLU A 56 31.57 -39.11 -7.31
CA GLU A 56 31.67 -38.73 -5.89
C GLU A 56 30.42 -38.01 -5.37
N SER A 57 29.64 -38.78 -4.62
CA SER A 57 28.59 -38.30 -3.74
C SER A 57 29.20 -37.38 -2.68
N SER A 58 28.95 -36.07 -2.76
CA SER A 58 29.17 -35.19 -1.61
C SER A 58 27.94 -35.22 -0.72
N ALA A 59 28.20 -35.57 0.54
CA ALA A 59 27.25 -35.71 1.61
C ALA A 59 26.42 -34.45 1.87
N ALA A 60 25.25 -34.69 2.47
CA ALA A 60 24.38 -33.69 3.05
C ALA A 60 25.18 -32.71 3.91
N ASP A 61 24.99 -31.42 3.62
CA ASP A 61 25.41 -30.32 4.48
C ASP A 61 24.50 -30.38 5.72
N THR A 62 24.99 -31.02 6.78
CA THR A 62 24.39 -30.92 8.09
C THR A 62 24.66 -29.53 8.60
N ASP A 63 23.64 -28.68 8.52
CA ASP A 63 23.53 -27.40 9.19
C ASP A 63 23.79 -27.60 10.69
N THR A 64 25.06 -27.44 11.09
CA THR A 64 25.44 -27.41 12.50
C THR A 64 25.08 -26.04 13.03
N THR A 65 23.82 -25.90 13.45
CA THR A 65 23.42 -24.87 14.40
C THR A 65 24.39 -24.93 15.59
N SER A 66 25.17 -23.87 15.77
CA SER A 66 26.16 -23.79 16.85
C SER A 66 25.49 -24.00 18.20
N GLU A 67 26.10 -24.76 19.11
CA GLU A 67 25.56 -25.07 20.44
C GLU A 67 25.13 -23.82 21.26
N ASP A 68 25.70 -22.64 20.94
CA ASP A 68 25.32 -21.34 21.51
C ASP A 68 23.87 -20.91 21.18
N ASP A 69 23.29 -21.43 20.10
CA ASP A 69 21.94 -21.05 19.64
C ASP A 69 20.81 -21.72 20.46
N MET A 70 21.12 -22.77 21.22
CA MET A 70 20.14 -23.56 21.97
C MET A 70 19.92 -23.08 23.42
N THR A 71 20.51 -21.93 23.79
CA THR A 71 20.31 -21.32 25.12
C THR A 71 19.57 -19.99 25.02
N LEU A 72 18.75 -19.72 26.04
CA LEU A 72 18.00 -18.47 26.13
C LEU A 72 18.99 -17.30 26.28
N SER A 73 19.02 -16.44 25.27
CA SER A 73 19.98 -15.33 25.18
C SER A 73 19.34 -14.12 24.49
N GLU A 74 19.86 -12.92 24.77
CA GLU A 74 19.47 -11.71 24.06
C GLU A 74 20.08 -11.73 22.64
N LYS A 75 19.23 -11.49 21.65
CA LYS A 75 19.59 -11.47 20.23
C LYS A 75 18.90 -10.31 19.53
N THR A 76 19.55 -9.79 18.49
CA THR A 76 19.05 -8.70 17.66
C THR A 76 19.04 -9.12 16.21
N PHE A 77 17.92 -8.90 15.53
CA PHE A 77 17.69 -9.26 14.14
C PHE A 77 17.27 -8.05 13.31
N ALA A 78 17.66 -8.06 12.04
CA ALA A 78 17.12 -7.15 11.05
C ALA A 78 15.75 -7.66 10.58
N ALA A 79 14.85 -6.74 10.20
CA ALA A 79 13.58 -7.08 9.55
C ALA A 79 13.81 -7.37 8.05
N ASN A 80 14.43 -8.51 7.75
CA ASN A 80 14.68 -8.99 6.39
C ASN A 80 14.04 -10.36 6.14
N GLU A 81 13.98 -10.75 4.87
CA GLU A 81 13.33 -11.97 4.37
C GLU A 81 13.84 -13.27 5.02
N GLU A 82 15.07 -13.25 5.57
CA GLU A 82 15.64 -14.39 6.30
C GLU A 82 15.02 -14.57 7.70
N ASN A 83 14.69 -13.46 8.36
CA ASN A 83 14.26 -13.45 9.76
C ASN A 83 12.74 -13.31 9.92
N VAL A 84 12.08 -12.64 8.97
CA VAL A 84 10.65 -12.34 9.05
C VAL A 84 9.95 -12.51 7.71
N LYS A 85 8.66 -12.84 7.76
CA LYS A 85 7.77 -12.66 6.63
C LYS A 85 7.47 -11.18 6.49
N LEU A 86 7.62 -10.64 5.28
CA LEU A 86 7.26 -9.25 4.97
C LEU A 86 5.79 -9.19 4.55
N ILE A 87 5.06 -8.19 5.04
CA ILE A 87 3.64 -7.99 4.73
C ILE A 87 3.51 -6.70 3.94
N GLY A 88 2.84 -6.78 2.78
CA GLY A 88 2.72 -5.67 1.84
C GLY A 88 4.05 -5.20 1.27
N ARG A 89 4.03 -4.05 0.57
CA ARG A 89 5.27 -3.46 0.04
C ARG A 89 6.08 -2.81 1.15
N THR A 90 7.34 -3.20 1.23
CA THR A 90 8.31 -2.65 2.16
C THR A 90 9.64 -2.42 1.46
N GLY A 91 10.40 -1.45 1.93
CA GLY A 91 11.71 -1.07 1.35
C GLY A 91 12.82 -1.22 2.38
N GLU A 92 14.04 -1.44 1.93
CA GLU A 92 15.24 -1.38 2.79
C GLU A 92 16.05 -0.14 2.40
N TYR A 93 16.47 0.61 3.42
CA TYR A 93 17.42 1.71 3.26
C TYR A 93 18.19 1.91 4.57
N ASP A 94 19.53 1.95 4.47
CA ASP A 94 20.45 2.17 5.60
C ASP A 94 20.29 1.14 6.75
N GLY A 95 20.04 -0.12 6.42
CA GLY A 95 19.80 -1.20 7.37
C GLY A 95 18.43 -1.15 8.07
N ILE A 96 17.54 -0.25 7.64
CA ILE A 96 16.20 -0.07 8.21
C ILE A 96 15.16 -0.60 7.22
N ARG A 97 14.22 -1.40 7.73
CA ARG A 97 13.04 -1.83 6.97
C ARG A 97 11.97 -0.75 7.05
N TRP A 98 11.73 -0.04 5.96
CA TRP A 98 10.71 1.00 5.86
C TRP A 98 9.33 0.44 5.51
N LEU A 99 8.36 0.86 6.31
CA LEU A 99 6.93 0.59 6.19
C LEU A 99 6.24 1.89 5.77
N GLY A 100 5.74 1.92 4.53
CA GLY A 100 5.00 3.05 3.98
C GLY A 100 3.50 2.76 3.96
N LEU A 101 3.11 1.78 3.15
CA LEU A 101 1.71 1.49 2.83
C LEU A 101 0.88 1.04 4.04
N SER A 102 -0.43 1.28 3.94
CA SER A 102 -1.42 0.81 4.91
C SER A 102 -1.32 -0.70 5.10
N ALA A 103 -1.36 -1.14 6.36
CA ALA A 103 -1.21 -2.53 6.78
C ALA A 103 0.08 -3.24 6.27
N SER A 104 1.13 -2.49 5.91
CA SER A 104 2.46 -3.08 5.69
C SER A 104 3.13 -3.44 7.01
N GLY A 105 4.01 -4.45 7.01
CA GLY A 105 4.57 -4.92 8.27
C GLY A 105 5.44 -6.16 8.16
N VAL A 106 5.58 -6.87 9.29
CA VAL A 106 6.34 -8.10 9.41
C VAL A 106 5.62 -9.12 10.29
N GLU A 107 5.84 -10.41 10.05
CA GLU A 107 5.37 -11.51 10.89
C GLU A 107 6.42 -12.61 11.05
N PHE A 108 6.61 -13.10 12.26
CA PHE A 108 7.55 -14.18 12.56
C PHE A 108 7.14 -14.95 13.80
N THR A 109 7.72 -16.14 13.95
CA THR A 109 7.63 -16.97 15.16
C THR A 109 9.00 -17.04 15.82
N PHE A 110 9.03 -17.04 17.15
CA PHE A 110 10.24 -17.29 17.94
C PHE A 110 9.90 -18.06 19.22
N THR A 111 10.86 -18.74 19.82
CA THR A 111 10.70 -19.38 21.13
C THR A 111 11.51 -18.62 22.18
N GLY A 112 10.85 -17.91 23.09
CA GLY A 112 11.55 -17.03 24.01
C GLY A 112 10.69 -16.39 25.09
N THR A 113 11.28 -15.47 25.85
CA THR A 113 10.63 -14.78 26.98
C THR A 113 10.33 -13.33 26.70
N SER A 114 10.91 -12.71 25.66
CA SER A 114 10.63 -11.32 25.33
C SER A 114 10.83 -11.02 23.84
N ALA A 115 10.09 -10.02 23.34
CA ALA A 115 10.34 -9.39 22.05
C ALA A 115 10.09 -7.88 22.14
N SER A 116 10.90 -7.11 21.42
CA SER A 116 10.75 -5.67 21.26
C SER A 116 11.18 -5.23 19.87
N PHE A 117 10.63 -4.09 19.42
CA PHE A 117 11.04 -3.43 18.18
C PHE A 117 11.69 -2.10 18.51
N THR A 118 12.80 -1.79 17.87
CA THR A 118 13.32 -0.42 17.78
C THR A 118 12.81 0.19 16.48
N LEU A 119 11.91 1.15 16.60
CA LEU A 119 11.22 1.83 15.51
C LEU A 119 11.85 3.19 15.24
N VAL A 120 11.75 3.65 14.00
CA VAL A 120 12.19 4.96 13.55
C VAL A 120 10.99 5.71 12.97
N GLY A 121 10.75 6.92 13.45
CA GLY A 121 9.75 7.82 12.88
C GLY A 121 10.39 8.66 11.77
N ASP A 122 9.65 8.89 10.68
CA ASP A 122 10.07 9.88 9.68
C ASP A 122 9.90 11.32 10.20
N SER A 123 10.18 12.32 9.37
CA SER A 123 10.06 13.75 9.69
C SER A 123 8.70 14.20 10.26
N MET A 124 7.66 13.38 10.18
CA MET A 124 6.33 13.66 10.71
C MET A 124 6.11 13.16 12.14
N TYR A 125 7.10 12.50 12.78
CA TYR A 125 6.97 11.96 14.14
C TYR A 125 6.45 12.99 15.16
N SER A 126 6.83 14.27 15.03
CA SER A 126 6.42 15.35 15.93
C SER A 126 5.13 16.07 15.52
N ASN A 127 4.50 15.68 14.40
CA ASN A 127 3.24 16.26 13.95
C ASN A 127 2.07 15.45 14.52
N PRO A 128 1.30 16.00 15.49
CA PRO A 128 0.28 15.24 16.22
C PRO A 128 -0.89 14.73 15.36
N GLU A 129 -1.04 15.22 14.13
CA GLU A 129 -2.09 14.77 13.20
C GLU A 129 -1.58 13.75 12.18
N LYS A 130 -0.25 13.63 12.03
CA LYS A 130 0.39 12.86 10.96
C LYS A 130 1.35 11.78 11.46
N THR A 131 1.52 11.62 12.77
CA THR A 131 2.41 10.60 13.35
C THR A 131 2.02 9.19 12.89
N PRO A 132 2.96 8.36 12.43
CA PRO A 132 2.60 7.04 11.92
C PRO A 132 2.13 6.13 13.08
N ARG A 133 0.96 5.52 12.89
CA ARG A 133 0.30 4.58 13.82
C ARG A 133 0.59 3.12 13.45
N PHE A 134 0.79 2.27 14.45
CA PHE A 134 1.02 0.84 14.29
C PHE A 134 0.18 0.00 15.27
N ALA A 135 0.01 -1.28 14.94
CA ALA A 135 -0.57 -2.29 15.81
C ALA A 135 0.32 -3.52 15.87
N VAL A 136 0.29 -4.23 17.01
CA VAL A 136 1.00 -5.50 17.18
C VAL A 136 0.02 -6.58 17.62
N TYR A 137 0.17 -7.76 17.02
CA TYR A 137 -0.58 -8.95 17.35
C TYR A 137 0.37 -10.01 17.91
N ILE A 138 -0.03 -10.60 19.04
CA ILE A 138 0.66 -11.73 19.66
C ILE A 138 -0.26 -12.93 19.58
N ASN A 139 0.19 -13.99 18.90
CA ASN A 139 -0.60 -15.21 18.66
C ASN A 139 -1.99 -14.93 18.07
N GLY A 140 -2.07 -13.92 17.20
CA GLY A 140 -3.30 -13.50 16.51
C GLY A 140 -4.18 -12.51 17.28
N GLU A 141 -3.85 -12.19 18.55
CA GLU A 141 -4.57 -11.19 19.34
C GLU A 141 -3.88 -9.83 19.26
N ARG A 142 -4.61 -8.75 18.92
CA ARG A 142 -4.09 -7.38 18.93
C ARG A 142 -3.81 -6.94 20.38
N THR A 143 -2.55 -6.74 20.72
CA THR A 143 -2.11 -6.37 22.08
C THR A 143 -1.63 -4.93 22.18
N ILE A 144 -1.18 -4.34 21.07
CA ILE A 144 -0.70 -2.96 21.01
C ILE A 144 -1.38 -2.20 19.88
N ASP A 145 -1.68 -0.93 20.17
CA ASP A 145 -2.10 0.11 19.26
C ASP A 145 -1.46 1.41 19.75
N ASP A 146 -0.49 1.93 19.00
CA ASP A 146 0.33 3.06 19.41
C ASP A 146 0.88 3.80 18.18
N ILE A 147 1.56 4.91 18.41
CA ILE A 147 2.17 5.78 17.38
C ILE A 147 3.69 5.85 17.53
N VAL A 148 4.41 6.24 16.48
CA VAL A 148 5.86 6.51 16.56
C VAL A 148 6.08 8.02 16.64
N ASP A 149 5.97 8.55 17.86
CA ASP A 149 6.01 9.97 18.22
C ASP A 149 7.42 10.50 18.57
N ALA A 150 8.45 9.75 18.17
CA ALA A 150 9.85 10.07 18.41
C ALA A 150 10.69 9.69 17.17
N PRO A 151 11.87 10.30 16.98
CA PRO A 151 12.77 9.89 15.89
C PRO A 151 13.20 8.43 16.02
N GLU A 152 13.30 7.92 17.25
CA GLU A 152 13.52 6.51 17.56
C GLU A 152 12.70 6.13 18.80
N LYS A 153 12.00 4.98 18.75
CA LYS A 153 11.13 4.48 19.84
C LYS A 153 11.30 2.97 19.98
N THR A 154 11.66 2.49 21.17
CA THR A 154 11.70 1.05 21.46
C THR A 154 10.43 0.62 22.19
N VAL A 155 9.80 -0.45 21.72
CA VAL A 155 8.52 -0.95 22.25
C VAL A 155 8.68 -2.42 22.63
N GLU A 156 8.53 -2.78 23.92
CA GLU A 156 8.41 -4.17 24.38
C GLU A 156 7.01 -4.67 24.00
N VAL A 157 6.95 -5.66 23.10
CA VAL A 157 5.68 -6.18 22.55
C VAL A 157 5.25 -7.50 23.16
N PHE A 158 6.19 -8.22 23.78
CA PHE A 158 5.93 -9.49 24.41
C PHE A 158 6.88 -9.68 25.60
N LYS A 159 6.33 -10.28 26.67
CA LYS A 159 7.07 -10.68 27.86
C LYS A 159 6.40 -11.87 28.55
N ALA A 160 7.20 -12.85 28.95
CA ALA A 160 6.77 -14.03 29.68
C ALA A 160 7.83 -14.47 30.71
N ASP A 161 7.40 -15.21 31.74
CA ASP A 161 8.30 -15.74 32.77
C ASP A 161 9.12 -16.94 32.27
N GLU A 162 8.53 -17.76 31.38
CA GLU A 162 9.14 -18.94 30.79
C GLU A 162 9.14 -18.84 29.26
N ALA A 163 10.10 -19.50 28.61
CA ALA A 163 10.21 -19.48 27.16
C ALA A 163 8.99 -20.16 26.52
N ALA A 164 8.36 -19.46 25.58
CA ALA A 164 7.20 -19.94 24.85
C ALA A 164 7.35 -19.65 23.36
N GLU A 165 6.86 -20.57 22.52
CA GLU A 165 6.71 -20.32 21.09
C GLU A 165 5.62 -19.26 20.89
N THR A 166 5.99 -18.16 20.22
CA THR A 166 5.16 -16.97 20.07
C THR A 166 5.24 -16.46 18.65
N THR A 167 4.08 -16.21 18.04
CA THR A 167 3.98 -15.51 16.75
C THR A 167 3.71 -14.04 16.99
N VAL A 168 4.54 -13.19 16.39
CA VAL A 168 4.48 -11.73 16.46
C VAL A 168 4.17 -11.18 15.08
N LYS A 169 3.13 -10.35 14.96
CA LYS A 169 2.82 -9.58 13.75
C LYS A 169 2.80 -8.11 14.09
N PHE A 170 3.64 -7.33 13.41
CA PHE A 170 3.70 -5.88 13.54
C PHE A 170 3.18 -5.26 12.24
N LEU A 171 2.22 -4.35 12.32
CA LEU A 171 1.64 -3.66 11.16
C LEU A 171 1.67 -2.15 11.36
N LYS A 172 2.08 -1.40 10.34
CA LYS A 172 1.75 0.02 10.20
C LYS A 172 0.29 0.12 9.75
N ILE A 173 -0.56 0.81 10.50
CA ILE A 173 -2.02 0.85 10.24
C ILE A 173 -2.53 2.19 9.72
N SER A 174 -1.66 3.21 9.68
CA SER A 174 -1.89 4.49 9.00
C SER A 174 -1.33 4.46 7.58
N GLU A 175 -1.81 5.35 6.70
CA GLU A 175 -1.43 5.43 5.29
C GLU A 175 -0.04 6.01 5.05
N ALA A 176 0.52 5.74 3.86
CA ALA A 176 1.85 6.19 3.47
C ALA A 176 1.94 7.70 3.23
N GLN A 177 0.88 8.31 2.68
CA GLN A 177 0.92 9.69 2.20
C GLN A 177 1.32 10.66 3.30
N GLU A 178 0.85 10.42 4.52
CA GLU A 178 1.02 11.31 5.65
C GLU A 178 2.30 11.04 6.41
N SER A 179 2.71 9.77 6.54
CA SER A 179 3.97 9.40 7.17
C SER A 179 4.37 7.95 6.92
N THR A 180 5.65 7.69 7.17
CA THR A 180 6.31 6.38 7.12
C THR A 180 6.95 6.06 8.47
N MET A 181 7.24 4.79 8.71
CA MET A 181 8.06 4.36 9.85
C MET A 181 9.04 3.27 9.44
N GLY A 182 10.14 3.15 10.17
CA GLY A 182 11.14 2.12 9.98
C GLY A 182 11.18 1.13 11.14
N ILE A 183 11.47 -0.13 10.84
CA ILE A 183 11.94 -1.12 11.82
C ILE A 183 13.46 -1.18 11.72
N LYS A 184 14.13 -0.60 12.70
CA LYS A 184 15.60 -0.59 12.80
C LYS A 184 16.14 -1.92 13.33
N SER A 185 15.47 -2.48 14.34
CA SER A 185 15.82 -3.82 14.85
C SER A 185 14.67 -4.51 15.56
N ILE A 186 14.75 -5.83 15.59
CA ILE A 186 13.91 -6.73 16.38
C ILE A 186 14.81 -7.34 17.45
N ASN A 187 14.53 -7.09 18.73
CA ASN A 187 15.33 -7.60 19.84
C ASN A 187 14.50 -8.61 20.64
N VAL A 188 15.03 -9.82 20.81
CA VAL A 188 14.37 -10.92 21.50
C VAL A 188 15.27 -11.53 22.57
N THR A 189 14.67 -12.07 23.62
CA THR A 189 15.33 -13.05 24.48
C THR A 189 14.80 -14.42 24.10
N SER A 190 15.55 -15.19 23.32
CA SER A 190 15.08 -16.41 22.67
C SER A 190 16.08 -17.57 22.70
N VAL A 191 15.54 -18.78 22.57
CA VAL A 191 16.25 -19.96 22.07
C VAL A 191 16.10 -19.94 20.55
N GLY A 192 17.19 -20.14 19.81
CA GLY A 192 17.17 -20.02 18.36
C GLY A 192 17.05 -18.57 17.88
N GLY A 193 16.88 -18.43 16.56
CA GLY A 193 16.53 -17.17 15.89
C GLY A 193 15.04 -16.96 15.67
N LEU A 194 14.72 -16.02 14.78
CA LEU A 194 13.36 -15.79 14.29
C LEU A 194 13.08 -16.71 13.10
N THR A 195 11.84 -17.14 12.96
CA THR A 195 11.38 -17.92 11.80
C THR A 195 10.28 -17.13 11.08
N PRO A 196 10.46 -16.77 9.79
CA PRO A 196 9.38 -16.21 8.98
C PRO A 196 8.14 -17.11 8.99
N THR A 197 6.95 -16.52 9.11
CA THR A 197 5.71 -17.30 8.93
C THR A 197 5.54 -17.70 7.47
N ALA A 198 4.78 -18.77 7.23
CA ALA A 198 4.53 -19.24 5.88
C ALA A 198 3.70 -18.25 5.05
N GLU A 199 4.03 -18.18 3.77
CA GLU A 199 3.20 -17.54 2.75
C GLU A 199 1.84 -18.25 2.63
N LYS A 200 0.78 -17.47 2.41
CA LYS A 200 -0.55 -17.97 2.11
C LYS A 200 -0.65 -18.35 0.64
N ALA A 201 -1.49 -19.33 0.34
CA ALA A 201 -1.71 -19.78 -1.03
C ALA A 201 -2.39 -18.72 -1.89
N LEU A 202 -3.24 -17.89 -1.28
CA LEU A 202 -3.95 -16.79 -1.93
C LEU A 202 -3.27 -15.46 -1.62
N ARG A 203 -3.08 -14.65 -2.65
CA ARG A 203 -2.49 -13.31 -2.62
C ARG A 203 -3.39 -12.33 -3.35
N ILE A 204 -3.66 -11.20 -2.71
CA ILE A 204 -4.53 -10.15 -3.25
C ILE A 204 -3.86 -8.79 -3.10
N GLU A 205 -3.76 -8.02 -4.17
CA GLU A 205 -3.37 -6.60 -4.07
C GLU A 205 -4.61 -5.72 -4.17
N PHE A 206 -4.75 -4.78 -3.25
CA PHE A 206 -5.78 -3.75 -3.26
C PHE A 206 -5.13 -2.42 -3.62
N ILE A 207 -5.64 -1.76 -4.66
CA ILE A 207 -5.22 -0.45 -5.12
C ILE A 207 -6.39 0.50 -4.88
N GLY A 208 -6.19 1.59 -4.15
CA GLY A 208 -7.33 2.43 -3.79
C GLY A 208 -7.01 3.80 -3.19
N ASP A 209 -8.06 4.42 -2.67
CA ASP A 209 -8.01 5.72 -2.01
C ASP A 209 -8.23 5.58 -0.48
N SER A 210 -8.73 6.64 0.15
CA SER A 210 -9.00 6.73 1.60
C SER A 210 -9.92 5.63 2.12
N ILE A 211 -10.82 5.09 1.29
CA ILE A 211 -11.70 3.97 1.66
C ILE A 211 -10.87 2.71 1.94
N THR A 212 -9.81 2.50 1.15
CA THR A 212 -8.87 1.36 1.29
C THR A 212 -7.90 1.59 2.45
N CYS A 213 -7.51 2.84 2.71
CA CYS A 213 -6.66 3.21 3.84
C CYS A 213 -7.33 3.00 5.22
N GLY A 214 -8.67 3.04 5.27
CA GLY A 214 -9.40 3.04 6.55
C GLY A 214 -9.46 4.43 7.18
N TYR A 215 -9.47 5.48 6.34
CA TYR A 215 -9.45 6.88 6.75
C TYR A 215 -10.50 7.18 7.82
N GLY A 216 -10.05 7.72 8.95
CA GLY A 216 -10.91 8.24 10.01
C GLY A 216 -11.83 7.21 10.67
N VAL A 217 -11.69 5.92 10.39
CA VAL A 217 -12.63 4.86 10.78
C VAL A 217 -12.86 4.74 12.30
N ASP A 218 -11.91 5.21 13.11
CA ASP A 218 -12.01 5.27 14.58
C ASP A 218 -12.64 6.58 15.11
N ASP A 219 -13.00 7.52 14.24
CA ASP A 219 -13.63 8.79 14.60
C ASP A 219 -15.06 8.86 14.03
N PRO A 220 -16.10 8.58 14.84
CA PRO A 220 -17.49 8.53 14.39
C PRO A 220 -18.13 9.92 14.22
N ASP A 221 -17.34 11.01 14.23
CA ASP A 221 -17.82 12.35 13.97
C ASP A 221 -17.39 12.83 12.57
N ARG A 222 -18.35 12.95 11.66
CA ARG A 222 -18.11 13.40 10.27
C ARG A 222 -17.60 14.83 10.14
N ASP A 223 -17.79 15.66 11.16
CA ASP A 223 -17.39 17.07 11.14
C ASP A 223 -15.94 17.22 11.64
N HIS A 224 -15.32 16.14 12.13
CA HIS A 224 -13.88 16.09 12.39
C HIS A 224 -13.08 15.85 11.11
N HIS A 225 -11.84 16.32 11.14
CA HIS A 225 -10.87 16.16 10.05
C HIS A 225 -9.88 15.04 10.33
N PHE A 226 -9.26 14.55 9.25
CA PHE A 226 -8.25 13.49 9.28
C PHE A 226 -7.20 13.63 10.38
N LYS A 227 -6.89 12.49 11.02
CA LYS A 227 -5.65 12.25 11.75
C LYS A 227 -5.21 10.82 11.52
N THR A 228 -3.90 10.59 11.41
CA THR A 228 -3.36 9.22 11.34
C THR A 228 -3.72 8.39 12.58
N THR A 229 -3.99 9.03 13.73
CA THR A 229 -4.44 8.36 14.96
C THR A 229 -5.89 7.88 14.91
N THR A 230 -6.69 8.34 13.95
CA THR A 230 -8.08 7.89 13.77
C THR A 230 -8.25 7.00 12.54
N GLU A 231 -7.19 6.80 11.76
CA GLU A 231 -7.12 5.86 10.66
C GLU A 231 -6.64 4.48 11.15
N ASP A 232 -7.30 3.43 10.66
CA ASP A 232 -6.93 2.04 10.94
C ASP A 232 -7.22 1.13 9.74
N ALA A 233 -6.19 0.82 8.97
CA ALA A 233 -6.26 -0.06 7.82
C ALA A 233 -6.78 -1.47 8.15
N THR A 234 -6.63 -1.94 9.39
CA THR A 234 -7.13 -3.28 9.81
C THR A 234 -8.64 -3.33 9.92
N LYS A 235 -9.29 -2.16 9.97
CA LYS A 235 -10.75 -2.01 9.97
C LYS A 235 -11.33 -1.75 8.58
N ALA A 236 -10.49 -1.48 7.59
CA ALA A 236 -10.89 -1.24 6.21
C ALA A 236 -11.33 -2.53 5.51
N TYR A 237 -12.19 -2.38 4.50
CA TYR A 237 -12.74 -3.53 3.77
C TYR A 237 -11.65 -4.42 3.16
N ALA A 238 -10.58 -3.82 2.63
CA ALA A 238 -9.49 -4.53 1.96
C ALA A 238 -8.80 -5.54 2.89
N PHE A 239 -8.39 -5.08 4.08
CA PHE A 239 -7.78 -5.95 5.08
C PHE A 239 -8.77 -7.03 5.55
N LYS A 240 -10.02 -6.65 5.83
CA LYS A 240 -11.07 -7.57 6.29
C LYS A 240 -11.38 -8.66 5.24
N THR A 241 -11.43 -8.30 3.96
CA THR A 241 -11.57 -9.25 2.85
C THR A 241 -10.39 -10.22 2.80
N ALA A 242 -9.15 -9.72 2.89
CA ALA A 242 -7.96 -10.60 2.89
C ALA A 242 -7.99 -11.60 4.06
N MET A 243 -8.35 -11.14 5.27
CA MET A 243 -8.49 -12.04 6.43
C MET A 243 -9.62 -13.05 6.26
N ALA A 244 -10.77 -12.65 5.70
CA ALA A 244 -11.90 -13.54 5.47
C ALA A 244 -11.62 -14.63 4.41
N LEU A 245 -10.59 -14.43 3.58
CA LEU A 245 -10.14 -15.36 2.54
C LEU A 245 -8.85 -16.11 2.91
N ASP A 246 -8.30 -15.89 4.11
CA ASP A 246 -6.99 -16.38 4.53
C ASP A 246 -5.88 -16.08 3.51
N ALA A 247 -5.87 -14.83 3.01
CA ALA A 247 -4.96 -14.37 1.97
C ALA A 247 -3.84 -13.48 2.52
N ASP A 248 -2.67 -13.59 1.90
CA ASP A 248 -1.66 -12.55 1.96
C ASP A 248 -2.07 -11.37 1.08
N TYR A 249 -1.62 -10.17 1.44
CA TYR A 249 -2.11 -8.96 0.81
C TYR A 249 -1.06 -7.85 0.66
N SER A 250 -1.40 -6.90 -0.21
CA SER A 250 -0.74 -5.60 -0.37
C SER A 250 -1.83 -4.53 -0.52
N LEU A 251 -1.75 -3.40 0.21
CA LEU A 251 -2.70 -2.28 0.12
C LEU A 251 -1.97 -1.05 -0.41
N VAL A 252 -2.02 -0.82 -1.72
CA VAL A 252 -1.45 0.35 -2.40
C VAL A 252 -2.51 1.45 -2.45
N SER A 253 -2.65 2.18 -1.35
CA SER A 253 -3.70 3.20 -1.21
C SER A 253 -3.21 4.51 -0.64
N TYR A 254 -3.82 5.60 -1.13
CA TYR A 254 -3.47 6.98 -0.75
C TYR A 254 -4.73 7.85 -0.73
N SER A 255 -5.01 8.49 0.40
CA SER A 255 -6.21 9.31 0.57
C SER A 255 -6.22 10.50 -0.39
N GLY A 256 -7.39 10.78 -0.96
CA GLY A 256 -7.58 11.87 -1.92
C GLY A 256 -6.95 11.65 -3.30
N ASN A 257 -6.30 10.51 -3.57
CA ASN A 257 -5.68 10.24 -4.88
C ASN A 257 -6.68 9.59 -5.84
N GLY A 258 -6.54 9.86 -7.13
CA GLY A 258 -7.37 9.30 -8.19
C GLY A 258 -6.57 8.71 -9.33
N ILE A 259 -7.24 8.48 -10.46
CA ILE A 259 -6.63 7.98 -11.69
C ILE A 259 -6.13 9.13 -12.56
N VAL A 260 -6.97 10.13 -12.82
CA VAL A 260 -6.63 11.32 -13.61
C VAL A 260 -6.63 12.59 -12.76
N SER A 261 -7.35 12.61 -11.64
CA SER A 261 -7.33 13.72 -10.69
C SER A 261 -7.47 13.22 -9.26
N GLY A 262 -6.68 13.81 -8.35
CA GLY A 262 -7.01 13.80 -6.94
C GLY A 262 -8.28 14.59 -6.63
N TYR A 263 -8.68 14.55 -5.35
CA TYR A 263 -9.86 15.24 -4.84
C TYR A 263 -9.78 16.76 -5.08
N THR A 264 -10.90 17.37 -5.45
CA THR A 264 -11.02 18.81 -5.66
C THR A 264 -12.39 19.32 -5.23
N ASP A 265 -12.42 20.46 -4.54
CA ASP A 265 -13.65 21.13 -4.11
C ASP A 265 -14.11 22.23 -5.08
N ASN A 266 -13.23 22.66 -5.98
CA ASN A 266 -13.46 23.73 -6.95
C ASN A 266 -13.55 23.23 -8.40
N GLY A 267 -13.36 21.93 -8.63
CA GLY A 267 -13.41 21.30 -9.95
C GLY A 267 -12.14 21.49 -10.79
N GLU A 268 -11.06 22.01 -10.21
CA GLU A 268 -9.73 22.04 -10.84
C GLU A 268 -9.06 20.67 -10.73
N LYS A 269 -8.39 20.25 -11.80
CA LYS A 269 -7.72 18.95 -11.89
C LYS A 269 -6.48 18.92 -10.98
N GLN A 270 -6.38 17.92 -10.11
CA GLN A 270 -5.25 17.74 -9.20
C GLN A 270 -4.32 16.62 -9.68
N THR A 271 -3.26 16.97 -10.41
CA THR A 271 -2.35 16.00 -11.03
C THR A 271 -1.21 15.53 -10.12
N SER A 272 -1.03 16.09 -8.93
CA SER A 272 0.00 15.65 -7.97
C SER A 272 -0.46 14.48 -7.09
N GLN A 273 -1.72 14.04 -7.21
CA GLN A 273 -2.35 13.03 -6.37
C GLN A 273 -2.94 11.91 -7.24
N LEU A 274 -2.09 11.26 -8.02
CA LEU A 274 -2.45 10.16 -8.90
C LEU A 274 -1.80 8.87 -8.42
N VAL A 275 -2.61 7.82 -8.25
CA VAL A 275 -2.09 6.48 -7.91
C VAL A 275 -1.27 5.90 -9.06
N PRO A 276 -1.65 6.05 -10.36
CA PRO A 276 -0.85 5.54 -11.46
C PRO A 276 0.62 6.01 -11.45
N ASP A 277 0.88 7.26 -11.06
CA ASP A 277 2.23 7.86 -11.05
C ASP A 277 3.17 7.27 -10.01
N VAL A 278 2.65 6.56 -9.01
CA VAL A 278 3.42 5.98 -7.90
C VAL A 278 3.17 4.48 -7.71
N TYR A 279 2.43 3.85 -8.63
CA TYR A 279 2.10 2.43 -8.53
C TYR A 279 3.33 1.53 -8.67
N ASP A 280 4.41 2.00 -9.29
CA ASP A 280 5.68 1.27 -9.41
C ASP A 280 6.61 1.48 -8.21
N LYS A 281 6.22 2.26 -7.20
CA LYS A 281 7.03 2.55 -6.02
C LYS A 281 6.67 1.67 -4.83
N VAL A 282 7.58 1.61 -3.85
CA VAL A 282 7.32 0.98 -2.54
C VAL A 282 6.19 1.72 -1.79
N GLY A 283 6.13 3.05 -1.94
CA GLY A 283 5.10 3.90 -1.36
C GLY A 283 5.26 5.35 -1.83
N LYS A 284 4.38 6.23 -1.36
CA LYS A 284 4.46 7.70 -1.54
C LYS A 284 4.16 8.37 -0.22
N SER A 285 5.01 9.32 0.19
CA SER A 285 4.83 10.10 1.41
C SER A 285 5.21 11.56 1.22
N TRP A 286 4.63 12.42 2.04
CA TRP A 286 5.10 13.79 2.25
C TRP A 286 6.19 13.86 3.32
N GLY A 287 6.32 12.83 4.17
CA GLY A 287 7.40 12.66 5.11
C GLY A 287 8.67 12.10 4.44
N ASN A 288 9.81 12.40 5.03
CA ASN A 288 11.12 11.85 4.65
C ASN A 288 11.95 11.54 5.90
N TRP A 289 13.05 10.81 5.73
CA TRP A 289 14.01 10.55 6.80
C TRP A 289 15.42 10.77 6.29
N ASN A 290 16.18 11.70 6.85
CA ASN A 290 17.56 11.99 6.41
C ASN A 290 17.71 12.09 4.88
N GLU A 291 16.84 12.88 4.24
CA GLU A 291 16.76 13.06 2.77
C GLU A 291 16.22 11.86 1.97
N PHE A 292 16.06 10.68 2.58
CA PHE A 292 15.44 9.52 1.95
C PHE A 292 13.91 9.67 1.89
N ASN A 293 13.34 9.45 0.71
CA ASN A 293 11.91 9.36 0.48
C ASN A 293 11.54 7.93 0.08
N ILE A 294 10.46 7.40 0.66
CA ILE A 294 9.97 6.04 0.33
C ILE A 294 9.67 5.87 -1.17
N GLN A 295 9.25 6.94 -1.85
CA GLN A 295 8.97 6.94 -3.29
C GLN A 295 10.21 6.92 -4.20
N ASP A 296 11.41 7.04 -3.63
CA ASP A 296 12.66 6.87 -4.38
C ASP A 296 12.97 5.39 -4.63
N LEU A 297 12.30 4.47 -3.92
CA LEU A 297 12.45 3.03 -4.10
C LEU A 297 11.40 2.48 -5.07
N ASP A 298 11.87 1.84 -6.14
CA ASP A 298 11.03 1.04 -7.03
C ASP A 298 10.59 -0.27 -6.35
N TRP A 299 9.34 -0.66 -6.59
CA TRP A 299 8.82 -1.94 -6.14
C TRP A 299 9.19 -3.06 -7.12
N ASP A 300 9.84 -4.09 -6.59
CA ASP A 300 10.05 -5.34 -7.31
C ASP A 300 8.78 -6.20 -7.26
N PHE A 301 7.99 -6.14 -8.33
CA PHE A 301 6.76 -6.91 -8.47
C PHE A 301 6.96 -8.43 -8.44
N SER A 302 8.18 -8.95 -8.64
CA SER A 302 8.43 -10.40 -8.50
C SER A 302 8.30 -10.87 -7.05
N LYS A 303 8.43 -9.97 -6.07
CA LYS A 303 8.27 -10.28 -4.63
C LYS A 303 6.83 -10.60 -4.24
N PHE A 304 5.85 -10.11 -4.99
CA PHE A 304 4.43 -10.34 -4.71
C PHE A 304 3.63 -10.37 -6.01
N GLN A 305 3.34 -11.58 -6.50
CA GLN A 305 2.46 -11.80 -7.66
C GLN A 305 1.08 -12.28 -7.17
N PRO A 306 0.08 -11.39 -7.11
CA PRO A 306 -1.25 -11.73 -6.63
C PRO A 306 -2.04 -12.52 -7.68
N GLN A 307 -2.97 -13.36 -7.22
CA GLN A 307 -3.96 -13.95 -8.13
C GLN A 307 -5.08 -12.96 -8.45
N TYR A 308 -5.32 -11.98 -7.58
CA TYR A 308 -6.35 -10.96 -7.76
C TYR A 308 -5.81 -9.57 -7.46
N VAL A 309 -6.08 -8.60 -8.35
CA VAL A 309 -5.84 -7.18 -8.08
C VAL A 309 -7.18 -6.48 -8.04
N VAL A 310 -7.51 -5.84 -6.92
CA VAL A 310 -8.74 -5.06 -6.74
C VAL A 310 -8.40 -3.58 -6.85
N ILE A 311 -8.97 -2.88 -7.83
CA ILE A 311 -8.80 -1.43 -8.00
C ILE A 311 -10.09 -0.74 -7.57
N ASN A 312 -10.06 -0.04 -6.44
CA ASN A 312 -11.16 0.77 -5.93
C ASN A 312 -10.77 2.26 -5.98
N LEU A 313 -10.81 2.81 -7.19
CA LEU A 313 -10.48 4.19 -7.51
C LEU A 313 -11.58 4.81 -8.36
N GLY A 314 -11.79 6.12 -8.19
CA GLY A 314 -12.79 6.90 -8.91
C GLY A 314 -13.58 7.86 -8.00
N THR A 315 -13.55 7.67 -6.68
CA THR A 315 -14.21 8.58 -5.71
C THR A 315 -13.70 10.00 -5.86
N ASN A 316 -12.37 10.16 -5.89
CA ASN A 316 -11.72 11.46 -5.98
C ASN A 316 -11.85 12.06 -7.37
N ASP A 317 -11.69 11.27 -8.43
CA ASP A 317 -11.92 11.70 -9.80
C ASP A 317 -13.35 12.24 -10.00
N ALA A 318 -14.36 11.65 -9.34
CA ALA A 318 -15.74 12.10 -9.43
C ALA A 318 -15.95 13.55 -8.98
N SER A 319 -15.13 14.04 -8.04
CA SER A 319 -15.13 15.45 -7.61
C SER A 319 -14.65 16.39 -8.72
N TYR A 320 -13.70 15.94 -9.55
CA TYR A 320 -13.21 16.65 -10.73
C TYR A 320 -14.17 16.55 -11.92
N THR A 321 -14.68 15.34 -12.22
CA THR A 321 -15.50 15.14 -13.40
C THR A 321 -16.87 15.81 -13.26
N GLY A 322 -17.46 15.77 -12.07
CA GLY A 322 -18.83 16.22 -11.84
C GLY A 322 -19.79 15.61 -12.86
N SER A 323 -20.50 16.46 -13.61
CA SER A 323 -21.39 16.04 -14.70
C SER A 323 -20.81 16.26 -16.11
N ASP A 324 -19.54 16.66 -16.20
CA ASP A 324 -18.85 16.93 -17.46
C ASP A 324 -18.49 15.62 -18.17
N LYS A 325 -19.07 15.42 -19.36
CA LYS A 325 -18.89 14.18 -20.13
C LYS A 325 -17.48 14.03 -20.69
N GLU A 326 -16.79 15.13 -21.00
CA GLU A 326 -15.42 15.07 -21.53
C GLU A 326 -14.45 14.62 -20.44
N ARG A 327 -14.63 15.12 -19.22
CA ARG A 327 -13.84 14.68 -18.06
C ARG A 327 -14.11 13.23 -17.67
N VAL A 328 -15.35 12.75 -17.81
CA VAL A 328 -15.68 11.33 -17.61
C VAL A 328 -15.00 10.45 -18.66
N ILE A 329 -14.90 10.91 -19.91
CA ILE A 329 -14.16 10.19 -20.96
C ILE A 329 -12.67 10.18 -20.65
N GLU A 330 -12.11 11.32 -20.23
CA GLU A 330 -10.71 11.42 -19.79
C GLU A 330 -10.40 10.44 -18.64
N TYR A 331 -11.27 10.36 -17.63
CA TYR A 331 -11.15 9.37 -16.57
C TYR A 331 -11.15 7.94 -17.11
N ALA A 332 -12.09 7.60 -17.99
CA ALA A 332 -12.17 6.26 -18.57
C ALA A 332 -10.90 5.90 -19.36
N ASP A 333 -10.40 6.83 -20.18
CA ASP A 333 -9.19 6.63 -20.97
C ASP A 333 -7.95 6.48 -20.08
N GLY A 334 -7.81 7.32 -19.04
CA GLY A 334 -6.73 7.20 -18.05
C GLY A 334 -6.79 5.89 -17.27
N TYR A 335 -7.98 5.42 -16.91
CA TYR A 335 -8.17 4.13 -16.23
C TYR A 335 -7.82 2.97 -17.18
N THR A 336 -8.18 3.05 -18.46
CA THR A 336 -7.77 2.06 -19.46
C THR A 336 -6.25 1.95 -19.57
N GLU A 337 -5.51 3.06 -19.58
CA GLU A 337 -4.05 3.01 -19.57
C GLU A 337 -3.49 2.44 -18.26
N PHE A 338 -4.09 2.79 -17.12
CA PHE A 338 -3.67 2.22 -15.84
C PHE A 338 -3.89 0.70 -15.77
N LEU A 339 -4.98 0.18 -16.35
CA LEU A 339 -5.20 -1.28 -16.45
C LEU A 339 -4.08 -1.98 -17.22
N LYS A 340 -3.54 -1.37 -18.27
CA LYS A 340 -2.39 -1.92 -19.00
C LYS A 340 -1.15 -1.97 -18.12
N VAL A 341 -0.90 -0.93 -17.32
CA VAL A 341 0.21 -0.91 -16.35
C VAL A 341 0.03 -2.02 -15.32
N VAL A 342 -1.16 -2.14 -14.72
CA VAL A 342 -1.45 -3.20 -13.74
C VAL A 342 -1.28 -4.59 -14.34
N ARG A 343 -1.76 -4.82 -15.56
CA ARG A 343 -1.57 -6.09 -16.29
C ARG A 343 -0.10 -6.37 -16.58
N GLU A 344 0.68 -5.37 -17.00
CA GLU A 344 2.12 -5.54 -17.26
C GLU A 344 2.86 -6.02 -16.00
N LYS A 345 2.51 -5.45 -14.84
CA LYS A 345 3.16 -5.78 -13.57
C LYS A 345 2.63 -7.08 -12.93
N ASN A 346 1.40 -7.47 -13.27
CA ASN A 346 0.70 -8.64 -12.71
C ASN A 346 0.10 -9.47 -13.87
N PRO A 347 0.93 -10.16 -14.67
CA PRO A 347 0.51 -10.80 -15.92
C PRO A 347 -0.64 -11.80 -15.75
N ASP A 348 -0.67 -12.55 -14.65
CA ASP A 348 -1.64 -13.63 -14.44
C ASP A 348 -2.85 -13.24 -13.58
N ALA A 349 -2.84 -12.07 -12.94
CA ALA A 349 -3.86 -11.69 -11.97
C ALA A 349 -5.24 -11.45 -12.62
N HIS A 350 -6.33 -11.86 -11.98
CA HIS A 350 -7.64 -11.34 -12.34
C HIS A 350 -7.82 -9.93 -11.78
N ILE A 351 -8.09 -8.94 -12.63
CA ILE A 351 -8.23 -7.54 -12.20
C ILE A 351 -9.71 -7.23 -11.96
N VAL A 352 -10.06 -6.84 -10.73
CA VAL A 352 -11.42 -6.43 -10.34
C VAL A 352 -11.45 -4.91 -10.20
N CYS A 353 -12.22 -4.24 -11.06
CA CYS A 353 -12.43 -2.79 -10.99
C CYS A 353 -13.69 -2.50 -10.17
N ALA A 354 -13.51 -2.10 -8.92
CA ALA A 354 -14.60 -1.83 -7.98
C ALA A 354 -14.85 -0.33 -7.83
N LEU A 355 -16.10 0.07 -7.59
CA LEU A 355 -16.45 1.43 -7.17
C LEU A 355 -17.85 1.41 -6.54
N GLY A 356 -18.10 2.26 -5.53
CA GLY A 356 -19.48 2.52 -5.09
C GLY A 356 -19.66 2.94 -3.63
N VAL A 357 -18.72 2.59 -2.74
CA VAL A 357 -18.88 2.79 -1.28
C VAL A 357 -19.21 4.24 -0.91
N MET A 358 -18.54 5.22 -1.51
CA MET A 358 -18.83 6.66 -1.32
C MET A 358 -19.54 7.30 -2.53
N GLY A 359 -20.20 6.49 -3.36
CA GLY A 359 -20.90 6.91 -4.57
C GLY A 359 -20.39 6.20 -5.82
N ALA A 360 -21.25 6.13 -6.85
CA ALA A 360 -21.02 5.33 -8.05
C ALA A 360 -21.24 6.10 -9.36
N SER A 361 -21.14 7.44 -9.35
CA SER A 361 -21.41 8.28 -10.52
C SER A 361 -20.53 7.94 -11.73
N LEU A 362 -19.29 7.52 -11.49
CA LEU A 362 -18.34 7.09 -12.52
C LEU A 362 -18.40 5.60 -12.88
N TYR A 363 -19.23 4.78 -12.20
CA TYR A 363 -19.20 3.33 -12.40
C TYR A 363 -19.53 2.94 -13.86
N LYS A 364 -20.70 3.35 -14.36
CA LYS A 364 -21.17 2.96 -15.69
C LYS A 364 -20.40 3.60 -16.84
N ASN A 365 -20.19 4.92 -16.78
CA ASN A 365 -19.60 5.67 -17.91
C ASN A 365 -18.08 5.87 -17.79
N GLY A 366 -17.50 5.55 -16.64
CA GLY A 366 -16.08 5.58 -16.36
C GLY A 366 -15.50 4.17 -16.26
N VAL A 367 -15.77 3.46 -15.17
CA VAL A 367 -15.15 2.14 -14.86
C VAL A 367 -15.54 1.05 -15.87
N GLU A 368 -16.83 0.80 -16.09
CA GLU A 368 -17.28 -0.20 -17.09
C GLU A 368 -16.81 0.16 -18.50
N ARG A 369 -16.77 1.46 -18.82
CA ARG A 369 -16.26 1.96 -20.09
C ARG A 369 -14.77 1.66 -20.23
N ALA A 370 -13.97 1.93 -19.20
CA ALA A 370 -12.53 1.70 -19.20
C ALA A 370 -12.17 0.23 -19.37
N VAL A 371 -12.89 -0.67 -18.66
CA VAL A 371 -12.74 -2.12 -18.81
C VAL A 371 -13.10 -2.56 -20.23
N LYS A 372 -14.22 -2.07 -20.77
CA LYS A 372 -14.61 -2.36 -22.15
C LYS A 372 -13.55 -1.89 -23.15
N GLN A 373 -13.05 -0.66 -23.01
CA GLN A 373 -12.00 -0.10 -23.88
C GLN A 373 -10.70 -0.91 -23.77
N TYR A 374 -10.29 -1.28 -22.56
CA TYR A 374 -9.13 -2.11 -22.32
C TYR A 374 -9.23 -3.47 -23.01
N THR A 375 -10.34 -4.19 -22.82
CA THR A 375 -10.57 -5.49 -23.46
C THR A 375 -10.63 -5.38 -24.99
N GLU A 376 -11.27 -4.34 -25.53
CA GLU A 376 -11.30 -4.10 -26.98
C GLU A 376 -9.92 -3.80 -27.58
N GLN A 377 -9.04 -3.12 -26.83
CA GLN A 377 -7.70 -2.75 -27.28
C GLN A 377 -6.67 -3.89 -27.16
N THR A 378 -6.80 -4.74 -26.15
CA THR A 378 -5.77 -5.73 -25.78
C THR A 378 -6.20 -7.17 -26.07
N GLY A 379 -7.50 -7.44 -26.13
CA GLY A 379 -8.06 -8.79 -26.14
C GLY A 379 -8.06 -9.48 -24.78
N ASP A 380 -7.55 -8.85 -23.72
CA ASP A 380 -7.55 -9.43 -22.37
C ASP A 380 -8.94 -9.34 -21.72
N THR A 381 -9.47 -10.50 -21.36
CA THR A 381 -10.77 -10.65 -20.69
C THR A 381 -10.64 -11.04 -19.22
N ASN A 382 -9.42 -11.17 -18.67
CA ASN A 382 -9.18 -11.49 -17.27
C ASN A 382 -9.31 -10.25 -16.37
N VAL A 383 -10.39 -9.51 -16.59
CA VAL A 383 -10.75 -8.26 -15.93
C VAL A 383 -12.27 -8.22 -15.75
N SER A 384 -12.73 -7.70 -14.61
CA SER A 384 -14.14 -7.60 -14.27
C SER A 384 -14.45 -6.30 -13.54
N THR A 385 -15.75 -6.02 -13.36
CA THR A 385 -16.23 -4.84 -12.64
C THR A 385 -17.15 -5.25 -11.50
N LEU A 386 -17.07 -4.54 -10.38
CA LEU A 386 -17.95 -4.72 -9.22
C LEU A 386 -18.52 -3.36 -8.76
N LEU A 387 -19.84 -3.20 -8.85
CA LEU A 387 -20.54 -2.07 -8.24
C LEU A 387 -20.75 -2.37 -6.76
N MET A 388 -20.03 -1.67 -5.90
CA MET A 388 -20.16 -1.85 -4.45
C MET A 388 -21.36 -1.08 -3.89
N THR A 389 -21.95 -1.62 -2.82
CA THR A 389 -23.03 -0.95 -2.09
C THR A 389 -22.55 0.39 -1.52
N GLN A 390 -23.30 1.46 -1.81
CA GLN A 390 -23.03 2.78 -1.23
C GLN A 390 -23.33 2.77 0.27
N GLN A 391 -22.46 3.40 1.06
CA GLN A 391 -22.63 3.56 2.50
C GLN A 391 -23.96 4.25 2.83
N ASP A 392 -24.66 3.72 3.84
CA ASP A 392 -25.88 4.32 4.40
C ASP A 392 -25.59 4.92 5.77
N GLY A 393 -25.24 6.21 5.80
CA GLY A 393 -24.92 6.86 7.06
C GLY A 393 -26.14 7.15 7.94
N ASN A 394 -27.37 7.05 7.44
CA ASN A 394 -28.55 7.12 8.32
C ASN A 394 -28.64 5.88 9.23
N THR A 395 -28.16 4.73 8.73
CA THR A 395 -28.17 3.47 9.46
C THR A 395 -26.86 3.24 10.22
N ASN A 396 -25.71 3.49 9.56
CA ASN A 396 -24.38 3.12 10.07
C ASN A 396 -23.54 4.32 10.56
N GLY A 397 -24.06 5.54 10.47
CA GLY A 397 -23.30 6.76 10.74
C GLY A 397 -22.26 7.09 9.68
N TRP A 398 -21.45 8.10 9.96
CA TRP A 398 -20.32 8.54 9.15
C TRP A 398 -19.09 8.66 10.04
N ALA A 399 -17.93 8.32 9.50
CA ALA A 399 -16.66 8.64 10.09
C ALA A 399 -16.20 10.06 9.66
N ALA A 400 -15.07 10.52 10.21
CA ALA A 400 -14.43 11.80 9.87
C ALA A 400 -14.45 12.11 8.36
N ASP A 401 -14.72 13.37 8.03
CA ASP A 401 -14.89 13.87 6.66
C ASP A 401 -15.84 12.99 5.80
N TRP A 402 -16.93 12.50 6.41
CA TRP A 402 -17.98 11.68 5.76
C TRP A 402 -17.54 10.30 5.27
N HIS A 403 -16.39 9.79 5.73
CA HIS A 403 -15.86 8.49 5.33
C HIS A 403 -16.67 7.31 5.90
N PRO A 404 -16.45 6.09 5.39
CA PRO A 404 -17.12 4.89 5.89
C PRO A 404 -16.76 4.59 7.33
N THR A 405 -17.78 4.41 8.17
CA THR A 405 -17.62 3.81 9.49
C THR A 405 -17.18 2.36 9.39
N GLU A 406 -16.67 1.79 10.49
CA GLU A 406 -16.29 0.38 10.53
C GLU A 406 -17.44 -0.55 10.08
N ALA A 407 -18.68 -0.26 10.47
CA ALA A 407 -19.85 -1.03 10.05
C ALA A 407 -20.10 -0.96 8.53
N SER A 408 -19.83 0.19 7.90
CA SER A 408 -19.92 0.33 6.45
C SER A 408 -18.76 -0.40 5.74
N GLN A 409 -17.57 -0.40 6.34
CA GLN A 409 -16.43 -1.19 5.88
C GLN A 409 -16.70 -2.70 5.97
N ASP A 410 -17.43 -3.17 7.00
CA ASP A 410 -17.82 -4.59 7.13
C ASP A 410 -18.74 -5.05 6.00
N ILE A 411 -19.71 -4.21 5.61
CA ILE A 411 -20.62 -4.50 4.49
C ILE A 411 -19.82 -4.58 3.18
N ALA A 412 -18.94 -3.60 2.94
CA ALA A 412 -18.07 -3.58 1.77
C ALA A 412 -17.14 -4.82 1.74
N ALA A 413 -16.61 -5.23 2.89
CA ALA A 413 -15.74 -6.40 3.01
C ALA A 413 -16.50 -7.70 2.69
N ALA A 414 -17.73 -7.84 3.18
CA ALA A 414 -18.57 -9.00 2.94
C ALA A 414 -18.89 -9.15 1.45
N GLU A 415 -19.29 -8.05 0.80
CA GLU A 415 -19.59 -8.01 -0.63
C GLU A 415 -18.36 -8.36 -1.48
N MET A 416 -17.22 -7.75 -1.21
CA MET A 416 -15.96 -8.05 -1.92
C MET A 416 -15.51 -9.50 -1.69
N THR A 417 -15.66 -10.02 -0.47
CA THR A 417 -15.33 -11.42 -0.14
C THR A 417 -16.19 -12.40 -0.92
N GLU A 418 -17.51 -12.16 -0.98
CA GLU A 418 -18.43 -13.00 -1.74
C GLU A 418 -18.09 -12.97 -3.24
N TYR A 419 -17.80 -11.78 -3.77
CA TYR A 419 -17.40 -11.62 -5.16
C TYR A 419 -16.11 -12.38 -5.50
N LEU A 420 -15.04 -12.19 -4.72
CA LEU A 420 -13.79 -12.91 -4.94
C LEU A 420 -13.95 -14.43 -4.79
N LYS A 421 -14.77 -14.91 -3.84
CA LYS A 421 -15.11 -16.34 -3.74
C LYS A 421 -15.78 -16.87 -5.00
N SER A 422 -16.62 -16.07 -5.66
CA SER A 422 -17.25 -16.49 -6.91
C SER A 422 -16.24 -16.65 -8.05
N LEU A 423 -15.17 -15.84 -8.06
CA LEU A 423 -14.09 -15.93 -9.04
C LEU A 423 -13.07 -17.03 -8.71
N ILE A 424 -12.88 -17.37 -7.44
CA ILE A 424 -11.97 -18.45 -7.01
C ILE A 424 -12.57 -19.82 -7.33
N ASN A 425 -13.89 -19.96 -7.23
CA ASN A 425 -14.59 -21.23 -7.40
C ASN A 425 -15.16 -21.46 -8.81
N GLY A 426 -15.17 -20.41 -9.65
CA GLY A 426 -15.65 -20.46 -11.04
C GLY A 426 -14.50 -20.72 -12.00
#